data_AF-A0A2A6M8X9-F1
#
_entry.id   AF-A0A2A6M8X9-F1
#
_cell.length_a   1.000
_cell.length_b   1.000
_cell.length_c   1.000
_cell.angle_alpha   90.00
_cell.angle_beta   90.00
_cell.angle_gamma   90.00
#
_symmetry.space_group_name_H-M   'P 1'
#
loop_
_entity.id
_entity.type
_entity.pdbx_description
1 polymer ?
#
loop_
_entity_poly.entity_id
_entity_poly.type
_entity_poly.pdbx_seq_one_letter_code
_entity_poly.pdbx_strand_id
1 'polypeptide(L)'
;MTSPEGKEVLEKWLERTRGSQMAHYMAEELSSRRHLFVGLPAAIFSAVVGTTVFTALDSNEGLDIRLRVLVAIIAIVAAILTGCQTFLRFSEKADTHLGAATKFAALRRRIEQALSFPSTINAALVDEVRLAFDAITESAPNVSSRLWQRAMKQAGSEHFVPGFTQETASQS
;
A
#
# COMPACT_ATOMS: atom_id res chain seq x y z
N MET A 1 36.91 7.98 -17.92
CA MET A 1 37.42 7.30 -16.71
C MET A 1 36.26 7.18 -15.74
N THR A 2 35.71 5.98 -15.57
CA THR A 2 34.73 5.70 -14.52
C THR A 2 35.44 5.84 -13.17
N SER A 3 35.07 6.80 -12.32
CA SER A 3 35.54 6.78 -10.94
C SER A 3 34.90 5.57 -10.25
N PRO A 4 35.67 4.62 -9.68
CA PRO A 4 35.14 3.47 -8.94
C PRO A 4 34.10 3.87 -7.87
N GLU A 5 34.23 5.08 -7.33
CA GLU A 5 33.35 5.66 -6.32
C GLU A 5 31.90 5.85 -6.81
N GLY A 6 31.70 6.27 -8.06
CA GLY A 6 30.37 6.56 -8.59
C GLY A 6 29.51 5.30 -8.72
N LYS A 7 30.13 4.19 -9.12
CA LYS A 7 29.47 2.88 -9.21
C LYS A 7 29.06 2.39 -7.82
N GLU A 8 29.97 2.44 -6.85
CA GLU A 8 29.70 1.97 -5.48
C GLU A 8 28.57 2.77 -4.81
N VAL A 9 28.52 4.08 -5.04
CA VAL A 9 27.41 4.94 -4.56
C VAL A 9 26.08 4.51 -5.17
N LEU A 10 26.03 4.27 -6.48
CA LEU A 10 24.82 3.81 -7.15
C LEU A 10 24.36 2.43 -6.68
N GLU A 11 25.26 1.50 -6.38
CA GLU A 11 24.92 0.18 -5.82
C GLU A 11 24.28 0.32 -4.43
N LYS A 12 24.83 1.17 -3.55
CA LYS A 12 24.23 1.45 -2.23
C LYS A 12 22.86 2.11 -2.35
N TRP A 13 22.69 3.02 -3.32
CA TRP A 13 21.40 3.65 -3.56
C TRP A 13 20.38 2.69 -4.19
N LEU A 14 20.83 1.74 -5.01
CA LEU A 14 19.97 0.69 -5.54
C LEU A 14 19.36 -0.14 -4.42
N GLU A 15 20.17 -0.56 -3.44
CA GLU A 15 19.70 -1.31 -2.28
C GLU A 15 18.64 -0.54 -1.50
N ARG A 16 18.93 0.73 -1.17
CA ARG A 16 17.98 1.61 -0.46
C ARG A 16 16.70 1.81 -1.27
N THR A 17 16.80 2.02 -2.57
CA THR A 17 15.66 2.21 -3.48
C THR A 17 14.77 0.96 -3.52
N ARG A 18 15.37 -0.25 -3.57
CA ARG A 18 14.64 -1.52 -3.48
C ARG A 18 13.91 -1.68 -2.15
N GLY A 19 14.59 -1.35 -1.05
CA GLY A 19 14.00 -1.34 0.30
C GLY A 19 12.80 -0.41 0.39
N SER A 20 12.96 0.84 -0.04
CA SER A 20 11.88 1.84 -0.06
C SER A 20 10.72 1.43 -0.97
N GLN A 21 11.02 0.98 -2.19
CA GLN A 21 9.99 0.48 -3.12
C GLN A 21 9.15 -0.61 -2.45
N MET A 22 9.79 -1.62 -1.85
CA MET A 22 9.09 -2.72 -1.19
C MET A 22 8.28 -2.25 0.02
N ALA A 23 8.86 -1.38 0.85
CA ALA A 23 8.21 -0.86 2.04
C ALA A 23 6.90 -0.12 1.71
N HIS A 24 6.90 0.65 0.62
CA HIS A 24 5.72 1.34 0.14
C HIS A 24 4.69 0.40 -0.51
N TYR A 25 5.10 -0.62 -1.27
CA TYR A 25 4.14 -1.64 -1.75
C TYR A 25 3.46 -2.40 -0.62
N MET A 26 4.21 -2.81 0.41
CA MET A 26 3.62 -3.48 1.58
C MET A 26 2.64 -2.58 2.34
N ALA A 27 2.94 -1.27 2.42
CA ALA A 27 2.07 -0.30 3.08
C ALA A 27 0.80 -0.01 2.27
N GLU A 28 0.91 0.02 0.95
CA GLU A 28 -0.22 0.08 0.01
C GLU A 28 -1.13 -1.14 0.21
N GLU A 29 -0.58 -2.35 0.10
CA GLU A 29 -1.34 -3.59 0.24
C GLU A 29 -2.08 -3.67 1.57
N LEU A 30 -1.41 -3.32 2.68
CA LEU A 30 -2.03 -3.28 4.00
C LEU A 30 -3.20 -2.28 4.08
N SER A 31 -3.04 -1.11 3.44
CA SER A 31 -4.08 -0.08 3.42
C SER A 31 -5.25 -0.50 2.54
N SER A 32 -4.99 -1.07 1.37
CA SER A 32 -6.00 -1.62 0.45
C SER A 32 -6.81 -2.74 1.11
N ARG A 33 -6.14 -3.68 1.78
CA ARG A 33 -6.83 -4.76 2.54
C ARG A 33 -7.71 -4.21 3.65
N ARG A 34 -7.24 -3.19 4.39
CA ARG A 34 -8.03 -2.53 5.45
C ARG A 34 -9.23 -1.77 4.90
N HIS A 35 -9.08 -1.12 3.74
CA HIS A 35 -10.19 -0.46 3.07
C HIS A 35 -11.33 -1.44 2.78
N LEU A 36 -11.00 -2.58 2.13
CA LEU A 36 -11.97 -3.61 1.81
C LEU A 36 -12.57 -4.27 3.07
N PHE A 37 -11.74 -4.54 4.08
CA PHE A 37 -12.18 -5.17 5.33
C PHE A 37 -13.20 -4.32 6.11
N VAL A 38 -13.15 -3.00 5.99
CA VAL A 38 -14.12 -2.10 6.64
C VAL A 38 -15.31 -1.80 5.72
N GLY A 39 -15.05 -1.51 4.44
CA GLY A 39 -16.08 -1.08 3.50
C GLY A 39 -17.03 -2.21 3.08
N LEU A 40 -16.53 -3.43 2.89
CA LEU A 40 -17.37 -4.55 2.44
C LEU A 40 -18.42 -4.95 3.52
N PRO A 41 -18.07 -5.14 4.80
CA PRO A 41 -19.07 -5.41 5.82
C PRO A 41 -20.05 -4.24 6.02
N ALA A 42 -19.58 -2.99 5.92
CA ALA A 42 -20.46 -1.82 5.99
C ALA A 42 -21.52 -1.83 4.90
N ALA A 43 -21.12 -2.12 3.65
CA ALA A 43 -22.03 -2.22 2.51
C ALA A 43 -23.02 -3.38 2.67
N ILE A 44 -22.56 -4.56 3.07
CA ILE A 44 -23.41 -5.74 3.29
C ILE A 44 -24.45 -5.46 4.37
N PHE A 45 -24.03 -4.93 5.53
CA PHE A 45 -24.95 -4.62 6.63
C PHE A 45 -25.96 -3.54 6.24
N SER A 46 -25.53 -2.51 5.50
CA SER A 46 -26.43 -1.48 4.98
C SER A 46 -27.47 -2.06 4.02
N ALA A 47 -27.07 -2.99 3.13
CA ALA A 47 -27.99 -3.66 2.21
C ALA A 47 -28.99 -4.56 2.95
N VAL A 48 -28.54 -5.32 3.97
CA VAL A 48 -29.42 -6.14 4.82
C VAL A 48 -30.43 -5.26 5.56
N VAL A 49 -29.99 -4.17 6.18
CA VAL A 49 -30.87 -3.22 6.88
C VAL A 49 -31.87 -2.59 5.91
N GLY A 50 -31.41 -2.08 4.76
CA GLY A 50 -32.26 -1.46 3.74
C GLY A 50 -33.31 -2.42 3.20
N THR A 51 -32.92 -3.66 2.89
CA THR A 51 -33.83 -4.71 2.43
C THR A 51 -34.87 -5.04 3.50
N THR A 52 -34.44 -5.20 4.76
CA THR A 52 -35.35 -5.56 5.85
C THR A 52 -36.35 -4.44 6.14
N VAL A 53 -35.91 -3.18 6.12
CA VAL A 53 -36.79 -2.02 6.28
C VAL A 53 -37.78 -1.94 5.12
N PHE A 54 -37.35 -2.19 3.89
CA PHE A 54 -38.26 -2.20 2.73
C PHE A 54 -39.32 -3.29 2.86
N THR A 55 -38.94 -4.52 3.19
CA THR A 55 -39.89 -5.63 3.41
C THR A 55 -40.87 -5.32 4.55
N ALA A 56 -40.40 -4.66 5.62
CA ALA A 56 -41.25 -4.26 6.73
C ALA A 56 -42.30 -3.21 6.36
N LEU A 57 -42.02 -2.36 5.35
CA LEU A 57 -42.95 -1.37 4.84
C LEU A 57 -43.98 -1.97 3.89
N ASP A 58 -43.60 -3.02 3.15
CA ASP A 58 -44.49 -3.75 2.24
C ASP A 58 -45.46 -4.70 2.97
N SER A 59 -45.08 -5.14 4.16
CA SER A 59 -45.89 -6.06 4.98
C SER A 59 -46.84 -5.31 5.92
N ASN A 60 -48.13 -5.65 5.86
CA ASN A 60 -49.17 -5.07 6.74
C ASN A 60 -49.04 -5.49 8.22
N GLU A 61 -48.24 -6.53 8.52
CA GLU A 61 -48.08 -7.10 9.87
C GLU A 61 -46.89 -6.48 10.65
N GLY A 62 -46.04 -5.68 10.01
CA GLY A 62 -44.84 -5.11 10.61
C GLY A 62 -43.78 -6.16 10.98
N LEU A 63 -42.67 -5.71 11.58
CA LEU A 63 -41.59 -6.60 12.02
C LEU A 63 -41.80 -7.10 13.45
N ASP A 64 -41.47 -8.37 13.69
CA ASP A 64 -41.29 -8.91 15.03
C ASP A 64 -40.27 -8.07 15.82
N ILE A 65 -40.52 -7.89 17.12
CA ILE A 65 -39.71 -7.03 17.99
C ILE A 65 -38.24 -7.49 18.05
N ARG A 66 -37.98 -8.81 18.00
CA ARG A 66 -36.62 -9.36 18.03
C ARG A 66 -35.87 -9.01 16.75
N LEU A 67 -36.53 -9.16 15.60
CA LEU A 67 -35.99 -8.78 14.30
C LEU A 67 -35.71 -7.27 14.24
N ARG A 68 -36.63 -6.45 14.75
CA ARG A 68 -36.45 -4.99 14.79
C ARG A 68 -35.23 -4.57 15.60
N VAL A 69 -35.01 -5.18 16.78
CA VAL A 69 -33.82 -4.92 17.61
C VAL A 69 -32.54 -5.36 16.88
N LEU A 70 -32.55 -6.54 16.24
CA LEU A 70 -31.40 -7.03 15.49
C LEU A 70 -31.03 -6.09 14.33
N VAL A 71 -32.01 -5.64 13.54
CA VAL A 71 -31.81 -4.69 12.43
C VAL A 71 -31.23 -3.37 12.95
N ALA A 72 -31.71 -2.86 14.08
CA ALA A 72 -31.19 -1.64 14.68
C ALA A 72 -29.72 -1.77 15.10
N ILE A 73 -29.32 -2.91 15.69
CA ILE A 73 -27.92 -3.18 16.04
C ILE A 73 -27.05 -3.24 14.78
N ILE A 74 -27.48 -3.96 13.75
CA ILE A 74 -26.75 -4.07 12.47
C ILE A 74 -26.59 -2.69 11.82
N ALA A 75 -27.63 -1.84 11.88
CA ALA A 75 -27.57 -0.48 11.35
C ALA A 75 -26.53 0.38 12.08
N ILE A 76 -26.45 0.29 13.41
CA ILE A 76 -25.44 1.00 14.20
C ILE A 76 -24.03 0.54 13.83
N VAL A 77 -23.82 -0.78 13.70
CA VAL A 77 -22.52 -1.33 13.27
C VAL A 77 -22.15 -0.85 11.87
N ALA A 78 -23.10 -0.87 10.93
CA ALA A 78 -22.88 -0.37 9.56
C ALA A 78 -22.49 1.12 9.56
N ALA A 79 -23.17 1.94 10.36
CA ALA A 79 -22.87 3.36 10.49
C ALA A 79 -21.47 3.61 11.08
N ILE A 80 -21.09 2.86 12.12
CA ILE A 80 -19.74 2.95 12.72
C ILE A 80 -18.67 2.57 11.69
N LEU A 81 -18.85 1.46 10.97
CA LEU A 81 -17.90 1.02 9.94
C LEU A 81 -17.77 2.05 8.81
N THR A 82 -18.89 2.63 8.37
CA THR A 82 -18.91 3.69 7.36
C THR A 82 -18.17 4.95 7.84
N GLY A 83 -18.37 5.33 9.11
CA GLY A 83 -17.63 6.41 9.75
C GLY A 83 -16.13 6.11 9.80
N CYS A 84 -15.74 4.91 10.23
CA CYS A 84 -14.35 4.45 10.22
C CYS A 84 -13.73 4.52 8.82
N GLN A 85 -14.43 4.09 7.78
CA GLN A 85 -13.96 4.20 6.39
C GLN A 85 -13.67 5.66 6.01
N THR A 86 -14.55 6.57 6.37
CA THR A 86 -14.44 8.01 6.04
C THR A 86 -13.27 8.67 6.79
N PHE A 87 -13.11 8.40 8.09
CA PHE A 87 -12.06 9.02 8.89
C PHE A 87 -10.68 8.39 8.69
N LEU A 88 -10.61 7.08 8.43
CA LEU A 88 -9.32 6.38 8.33
C LEU A 88 -8.68 6.49 6.94
N ARG A 89 -9.45 6.83 5.91
CA ARG A 89 -8.96 7.19 4.56
C ARG A 89 -7.98 6.16 3.99
N PHE A 90 -8.35 4.88 4.12
CA PHE A 90 -7.47 3.77 3.77
C PHE A 90 -7.16 3.70 2.27
N SER A 91 -8.12 4.08 1.42
CA SER A 91 -7.91 4.13 -0.04
C SER A 91 -6.87 5.19 -0.39
N GLU A 92 -7.00 6.41 0.15
CA GLU A 92 -6.06 7.49 -0.16
C GLU A 92 -4.67 7.22 0.38
N LYS A 93 -4.57 6.55 1.54
CA LYS A 93 -3.28 6.05 2.06
C LYS A 93 -2.67 5.04 1.11
N ALA A 94 -3.45 4.09 0.61
CA ALA A 94 -2.98 3.09 -0.35
C ALA A 94 -2.44 3.78 -1.61
N ASP A 95 -3.20 4.69 -2.21
CA ASP A 95 -2.80 5.44 -3.41
C ASP A 95 -1.51 6.25 -3.20
N THR A 96 -1.37 6.88 -2.02
CA THR A 96 -0.17 7.65 -1.69
C THR A 96 1.06 6.75 -1.58
N HIS A 97 0.93 5.58 -0.94
CA HIS A 97 2.01 4.60 -0.87
C HIS A 97 2.32 3.99 -2.26
N LEU A 98 1.31 3.70 -3.08
CA LEU A 98 1.49 3.22 -4.45
C LEU A 98 2.26 4.24 -5.30
N GLY A 99 1.90 5.52 -5.19
CA GLY A 99 2.58 6.62 -5.87
C GLY A 99 4.06 6.70 -5.51
N ALA A 100 4.42 6.55 -4.23
CA ALA A 100 5.81 6.50 -3.81
C ALA A 100 6.53 5.23 -4.32
N ALA A 101 5.88 4.06 -4.22
CA ALA A 101 6.44 2.79 -4.69
C ALA A 101 6.77 2.81 -6.19
N THR A 102 5.87 3.34 -7.01
CA THR A 102 6.06 3.46 -8.46
C THR A 102 7.19 4.42 -8.84
N LYS A 103 7.33 5.54 -8.12
CA LYS A 103 8.47 6.46 -8.28
C LYS A 103 9.80 5.79 -7.94
N PHE A 104 9.88 5.09 -6.80
CA PHE A 104 11.08 4.31 -6.45
C PHE A 104 11.36 3.20 -7.48
N ALA A 105 10.32 2.55 -8.03
CA ALA A 105 10.49 1.56 -9.09
C ALA A 105 11.11 2.15 -10.36
N ALA A 106 10.72 3.37 -10.74
CA ALA A 106 11.30 4.08 -11.87
C ALA A 106 12.78 4.44 -11.62
N LEU A 107 13.09 4.94 -10.42
CA LEU A 107 14.47 5.25 -10.02
C LEU A 107 15.34 3.99 -9.99
N ARG A 108 14.81 2.87 -9.46
CA ARG A 108 15.49 1.57 -9.45
C ARG A 108 15.92 1.15 -10.86
N ARG A 109 14.98 1.17 -11.81
CA ARG A 109 15.27 0.80 -13.21
C ARG A 109 16.31 1.71 -13.85
N ARG A 110 16.28 3.01 -13.53
CA ARG A 110 17.30 3.97 -14.00
C ARG A 110 18.69 3.62 -13.46
N ILE A 111 18.79 3.31 -12.17
CA ILE A 111 20.05 2.91 -11.55
C ILE A 111 20.55 1.57 -12.11
N GLU A 112 19.67 0.57 -12.27
CA GLU A 112 20.01 -0.73 -12.87
C GLU A 112 20.51 -0.58 -14.32
N GLN A 113 19.88 0.30 -15.10
CA GLN A 113 20.35 0.63 -16.44
C GLN A 113 21.73 1.26 -16.42
N ALA A 114 21.98 2.24 -15.54
CA ALA A 114 23.29 2.87 -15.39
C ALA A 114 24.38 1.87 -14.99
N LEU A 115 24.08 0.95 -14.07
CA LEU A 115 25.01 -0.11 -13.64
C LEU A 115 25.27 -1.15 -14.74
N SER A 116 24.34 -1.33 -15.69
CA SER A 116 24.52 -2.19 -16.86
C SER A 116 25.46 -1.60 -17.91
N PHE A 117 25.67 -0.27 -17.89
CA PHE A 117 26.60 0.44 -18.77
C PHE A 117 27.60 1.28 -17.95
N PRO A 118 28.56 0.66 -17.24
CA PRO A 118 29.42 1.38 -16.29
C PRO A 118 30.18 2.56 -16.90
N SER A 119 30.53 2.50 -18.19
CA SER A 119 31.21 3.58 -18.92
C SER A 119 30.41 4.89 -18.99
N THR A 120 29.09 4.85 -18.81
CA THR A 120 28.23 6.04 -18.79
C THR A 120 28.15 6.69 -17.40
N ILE A 121 28.66 6.04 -16.36
CA ILE A 121 28.62 6.56 -14.98
C ILE A 121 29.60 7.72 -14.84
N ASN A 122 29.06 8.90 -14.54
CA ASN A 122 29.81 10.13 -14.32
C ASN A 122 29.17 10.95 -13.18
N ALA A 123 29.83 12.04 -12.77
CA ALA A 123 29.36 12.87 -11.65
C ALA A 123 27.96 13.47 -11.89
N ALA A 124 27.64 13.85 -13.13
CA ALA A 124 26.33 14.41 -13.46
C ALA A 124 25.20 13.39 -13.29
N LEU A 125 25.41 12.14 -13.71
CA LEU A 125 24.44 11.06 -13.52
C LEU A 125 24.25 10.74 -12.03
N VAL A 126 25.33 10.68 -11.26
CA VAL A 126 25.25 10.44 -9.81
C VAL A 126 24.47 11.56 -9.13
N ASP A 127 24.72 12.83 -9.47
CA ASP A 127 23.97 13.96 -8.92
C ASP A 127 22.49 13.95 -9.36
N GLU A 128 22.20 13.55 -10.59
CA GLU A 128 20.83 13.40 -11.07
C GLU A 128 20.06 12.33 -10.29
N VAL A 129 20.66 11.15 -10.06
CA VAL A 129 20.05 10.09 -9.24
C VAL A 129 19.85 10.55 -7.80
N ARG A 130 20.79 11.32 -7.24
CA ARG A 130 20.68 11.92 -5.91
C ARG A 130 19.45 12.81 -5.82
N LEU A 131 19.33 13.77 -6.74
CA LEU A 131 18.21 14.72 -6.78
C LEU A 131 16.88 14.00 -6.96
N ALA A 132 16.83 12.96 -7.80
CA ALA A 132 15.63 12.15 -7.96
C ALA A 132 15.28 11.38 -6.67
N PHE A 133 16.26 10.79 -6.00
CA PHE A 133 16.05 10.09 -4.74
C PHE A 133 15.52 11.03 -3.64
N ASP A 134 16.13 12.20 -3.50
CA ASP A 134 15.76 13.23 -2.53
C ASP A 134 14.32 13.70 -2.77
N ALA A 135 13.95 14.00 -4.02
CA ALA A 135 12.60 14.43 -4.38
C ALA A 135 11.51 13.37 -4.12
N ILE A 136 11.82 12.09 -4.35
CA ILE A 136 10.89 11.01 -4.02
C ILE A 136 10.72 10.90 -2.51
N THR A 137 11.83 10.95 -1.76
CA THR A 137 11.83 10.80 -0.30
C THR A 137 11.11 11.95 0.39
N GLU A 138 11.28 13.19 -0.10
CA GLU A 138 10.61 14.38 0.42
C GLU A 138 9.09 14.29 0.33
N SER A 139 8.57 13.68 -0.74
CA SER A 139 7.13 13.52 -0.97
C SER A 139 6.55 12.18 -0.50
N ALA A 140 7.40 11.28 -0.01
CA ALA A 140 6.98 9.93 0.38
C ALA A 140 6.29 9.94 1.76
N PRO A 141 5.15 9.25 1.93
CA PRO A 141 4.54 9.10 3.25
C PRO A 141 5.39 8.23 4.16
N ASN A 142 5.30 8.46 5.47
CA ASN A 142 6.03 7.65 6.45
C ASN A 142 5.59 6.18 6.42
N VAL A 143 6.57 5.27 6.41
CA VAL A 143 6.35 3.83 6.58
C VAL A 143 6.70 3.42 8.01
N SER A 144 5.88 2.56 8.62
CA SER A 144 6.16 2.06 9.97
C SER A 144 7.46 1.24 10.03
N SER A 145 8.17 1.31 11.17
CA SER A 145 9.44 0.59 11.38
C SER A 145 9.34 -0.92 11.17
N ARG A 146 8.21 -1.53 11.57
CA ARG A 146 7.96 -2.97 11.36
C ARG A 146 7.85 -3.32 9.87
N LEU A 147 7.15 -2.50 9.09
CA LEU A 147 7.06 -2.70 7.64
C LEU A 147 8.41 -2.48 6.98
N TRP A 148 9.16 -1.45 7.39
CA TRP A 148 10.50 -1.19 6.88
C TRP A 148 11.46 -2.37 7.09
N GLN A 149 11.49 -2.93 8.29
CA GLN A 149 12.34 -4.09 8.60
C GLN A 149 11.98 -5.32 7.74
N ARG A 150 10.68 -5.59 7.56
CA ARG A 150 10.23 -6.68 6.68
C ARG A 150 10.61 -6.43 5.22
N ALA A 151 10.40 -5.20 4.74
CA ALA A 151 10.73 -4.80 3.38
C ALA A 151 12.22 -4.92 3.09
N MET A 152 13.10 -4.49 3.99
CA MET A 152 14.55 -4.64 3.85
C MET A 152 14.98 -6.11 3.75
N LYS A 153 14.38 -6.99 4.56
CA LYS A 153 14.64 -8.43 4.49
C LYS A 153 14.26 -9.02 3.12
N GLN A 154 13.14 -8.58 2.55
CA GLN A 154 12.67 -9.07 1.25
C GLN A 154 13.42 -8.43 0.07
N ALA A 155 13.81 -7.16 0.20
CA ALA A 155 14.59 -6.41 -0.79
C ALA A 155 15.99 -6.97 -1.02
N GLY A 156 16.59 -7.56 0.02
CA GLY A 156 17.89 -8.22 -0.05
C GLY A 156 17.88 -9.67 -0.57
N SER A 157 16.71 -10.22 -0.94
CA SER A 157 16.64 -11.58 -1.50
C SER A 157 17.13 -11.60 -2.96
N GLU A 158 17.77 -12.70 -3.37
CA GLU A 158 18.27 -12.88 -4.76
C GLU A 158 17.16 -12.70 -5.82
N HIS A 159 15.92 -12.98 -5.44
CA HIS A 159 14.73 -12.88 -6.29
C HIS A 159 13.84 -11.71 -5.84
N PHE A 160 14.36 -10.48 -5.97
CA PHE A 160 13.58 -9.28 -5.70
C PHE A 160 12.42 -9.12 -6.69
N VAL A 161 11.21 -9.48 -6.28
CA VAL A 161 9.96 -9.24 -7.04
C VAL A 161 9.13 -8.19 -6.29
N PRO A 162 9.17 -6.91 -6.68
CA PRO A 162 8.37 -5.88 -6.03
C PRO A 162 6.87 -6.11 -6.27
N GLY A 163 6.06 -5.95 -5.23
CA GLY A 163 4.59 -6.12 -5.31
C GLY A 163 4.09 -7.56 -5.12
N PHE A 164 4.98 -8.55 -4.98
CA PHE A 164 4.63 -9.90 -4.53
C PHE A 164 5.23 -10.13 -3.15
N THR A 165 4.40 -10.12 -2.11
CA THR A 165 4.78 -10.62 -0.79
C THR A 165 4.92 -12.14 -0.88
N GLN A 166 6.10 -12.70 -0.58
CA GLN A 166 6.34 -14.16 -0.60
C GLN A 166 5.53 -14.94 0.47
N GLU A 167 4.60 -14.29 1.17
CA GLU A 167 3.73 -14.93 2.17
C GLU A 167 2.82 -16.01 1.55
N THR A 168 2.64 -16.05 0.24
CA THR A 168 1.89 -17.12 -0.45
C THR A 168 2.71 -18.39 -0.71
N ALA A 169 4.02 -18.42 -0.43
CA ALA A 169 4.87 -19.58 -0.73
C ALA A 169 5.06 -20.54 0.46
N SER A 170 4.49 -20.25 1.65
CA SER A 170 4.63 -21.12 2.84
C SER A 170 3.32 -21.75 3.31
N GLN A 171 2.28 -21.79 2.48
CA GLN A 171 0.99 -22.43 2.80
C GLN A 171 0.51 -23.37 1.68
N SER A 172 1.42 -24.18 1.14
CA SER A 172 1.10 -25.35 0.33
C SER A 172 1.74 -26.59 0.94
#